data_AF-A0A6P7TY84-F1
#
_entry.id   AF-A0A6P7TY84-F1
#
_cell.length_a   1.000
_cell.length_b   1.000
_cell.length_c   1.000
_cell.angle_alpha   90.00
_cell.angle_beta   90.00
_cell.angle_gamma   90.00
#
_symmetry.space_group_name_H-M   'P 1'
#
loop_
_entity.id
_entity.type
_entity.pdbx_description
1 polymer ?
#
loop_
_entity_poly.entity_id
_entity_poly.type
_entity_poly.pdbx_seq_one_letter_code
_entity_poly.pdbx_strand_id
1 'polypeptide(L)'
;MRIARYCGGGFSIKTDHIVDARKPDTIIEDKINKQCKVIDLVIPFDSRVNTKEIENFDKHQELVRELRRLWKTKTSIIPVVTGELGTTPRMLPKRLKATGIETCIVDQQKCTVLYST
;
A
#
# COMPACT_ATOMS: atom_id res chain seq x y z
N MET A 1 22.20 -6.84 3.80
CA MET A 1 21.02 -7.22 4.63
C MET A 1 19.97 -6.12 4.48
N ARG A 2 18.94 -6.33 3.64
CA ARG A 2 17.83 -5.37 3.44
C ARG A 2 16.90 -5.49 4.64
N ILE A 3 17.06 -4.62 5.64
CA ILE A 3 16.12 -4.57 6.76
C ILE A 3 14.87 -3.83 6.28
N ALA A 4 14.00 -4.53 5.56
CA ALA A 4 12.61 -4.14 5.42
C ALA A 4 11.94 -4.43 6.76
N ARG A 5 11.68 -3.39 7.55
CA ARG A 5 10.91 -3.56 8.77
C ARG A 5 9.45 -3.74 8.37
N TYR A 6 9.00 -4.99 8.33
CA TYR A 6 7.60 -5.34 8.07
C TYR A 6 6.77 -4.99 9.30
N CYS A 7 5.93 -3.97 9.19
CA CYS A 7 4.83 -3.77 10.14
C CYS A 7 3.60 -4.47 9.55
N GLY A 8 3.38 -5.74 9.91
CA GLY A 8 2.14 -6.46 9.59
C GLY A 8 0.93 -5.83 10.30
N GLY A 9 -0.28 -6.04 9.77
CA GLY A 9 -1.51 -5.38 10.21
C GLY A 9 -1.66 -5.30 11.74
N GLY A 10 -1.81 -4.07 12.25
CA GLY A 10 -2.02 -3.79 13.68
C GLY A 10 -1.15 -2.68 14.28
N PHE A 11 -0.05 -2.27 13.62
CA PHE A 11 0.83 -1.22 14.13
C PHE A 11 0.38 0.17 13.68
N SER A 12 0.08 1.05 14.64
CA SER A 12 -0.07 2.48 14.34
C SER A 12 1.31 3.11 14.28
N ILE A 13 1.61 3.80 13.18
CA ILE A 13 2.83 4.60 13.09
C ILE A 13 2.72 5.76 14.06
N LYS A 14 3.71 5.88 14.95
CA LYS A 14 3.87 7.06 15.81
C LYS A 14 4.39 8.20 14.96
N THR A 15 3.63 9.29 14.96
CA THR A 15 3.92 10.55 14.28
C THR A 15 3.84 11.67 15.32
N ASP A 16 4.51 12.80 15.07
CA ASP A 16 4.48 13.91 16.04
C ASP A 16 3.13 14.63 15.98
N HIS A 17 2.49 14.63 14.81
CA HIS A 17 1.14 15.15 14.60
C HIS A 17 0.11 14.02 14.53
N ILE A 18 -1.14 14.33 14.85
CA ILE A 18 -2.23 13.38 14.70
C ILE A 18 -2.50 13.19 13.20
N VAL A 19 -2.29 11.97 12.71
CA VAL A 19 -2.62 11.54 11.35
C VAL A 19 -3.68 10.45 11.42
N ASP A 20 -4.82 10.66 10.77
CA ASP A 20 -5.93 9.71 10.78
C ASP A 20 -5.55 8.38 10.13
N ALA A 21 -4.91 8.44 8.96
CA ALA A 21 -4.49 7.28 8.17
C ALA A 21 -3.13 6.69 8.60
N ARG A 22 -2.86 6.61 9.91
CA ARG A 22 -1.57 6.14 10.48
C ARG A 22 -1.37 4.62 10.52
N LYS A 23 -2.33 3.85 10.00
CA LYS A 23 -2.32 2.39 9.95
C LYS A 23 -2.45 1.90 8.51
N PRO A 24 -1.36 1.89 7.73
CA PRO A 24 -1.34 1.21 6.44
C PRO A 24 -1.23 -0.31 6.63
N ASP A 25 -1.65 -1.09 5.63
CA ASP A 25 -1.51 -2.55 5.66
C ASP A 25 -0.05 -3.01 5.71
N THR A 26 0.84 -2.33 4.99
CA THR A 26 2.27 -2.66 4.97
C THR A 26 3.13 -1.44 4.73
N ILE A 27 4.24 -1.36 5.45
CA ILE A 27 5.34 -0.41 5.17
C ILE A 27 6.61 -1.19 4.90
N ILE A 28 7.32 -0.80 3.85
CA ILE A 28 8.65 -1.31 3.52
C ILE A 28 9.64 -0.16 3.67
N GLU A 29 10.48 -0.23 4.69
CA GLU A 29 11.60 0.71 4.90
C GLU A 29 12.90 0.10 4.35
N ASP A 30 13.56 0.78 3.41
CA ASP A 30 14.93 0.47 2.99
C ASP A 30 15.88 1.51 3.59
N LYS A 31 16.51 1.14 4.71
CA LYS A 31 17.44 2.01 5.44
C LYS A 31 18.73 2.30 4.67
N ILE A 32 19.15 1.40 3.78
CA ILE A 32 20.39 1.55 3.01
C ILE A 32 20.18 2.61 1.93
N ASN A 33 19.09 2.46 1.17
CA ASN A 33 18.76 3.38 0.08
C ASN A 33 17.98 4.62 0.54
N LYS A 34 17.68 4.72 1.85
CA LYS A 34 16.82 5.74 2.47
C LYS A 34 15.49 5.88 1.72
N GLN A 35 14.85 4.75 1.42
CA GLN A 35 13.54 4.72 0.77
C GLN A 35 12.50 4.13 1.71
N CYS A 36 11.26 4.56 1.58
CA CYS A 36 10.15 3.99 2.29
C CYS A 36 8.95 3.86 1.34
N LYS A 37 8.23 2.74 1.42
CA LYS A 37 7.04 2.49 0.61
C LYS A 37 5.89 2.18 1.54
N VAL A 38 4.82 2.94 1.42
CA VAL A 38 3.54 2.72 2.12
C VAL A 38 2.62 2.00 1.15
N ILE A 39 2.13 0.83 1.56
CA ILE A 39 1.30 -0.06 0.74
C ILE A 39 -0.01 -0.27 1.49
N ASP A 40 -1.12 -0.05 0.80
CA ASP A 40 -2.48 -0.28 1.30
C ASP A 40 -3.27 -1.05 0.23
N LEU A 41 -3.90 -2.15 0.62
CA LEU A 41 -4.71 -3.02 -0.23
C LEU A 41 -6.19 -2.65 -0.08
N VAL A 42 -6.87 -2.40 -1.19
CA VAL A 42 -8.30 -2.08 -1.21
C VAL A 42 -9.03 -2.96 -2.20
N ILE A 43 -10.14 -3.56 -1.77
CA ILE A 43 -11.01 -4.39 -2.62
C ILE A 43 -12.38 -3.72 -2.76
N PRO A 44 -12.61 -2.90 -3.78
CA PRO A 44 -13.91 -2.28 -4.02
C PRO A 44 -14.76 -3.09 -5.00
N PHE A 45 -16.02 -2.68 -5.18
CA PHE A 45 -16.79 -3.10 -6.34
C PHE A 45 -16.10 -2.64 -7.63
N ASP A 46 -16.12 -3.46 -8.68
CA ASP A 46 -15.33 -3.26 -9.91
C ASP A 46 -15.54 -1.89 -10.57
N SER A 47 -16.77 -1.36 -10.54
CA SER A 47 -17.06 -0.03 -11.11
C SER A 47 -16.36 1.13 -10.39
N ARG A 48 -15.89 0.91 -9.16
CA ARG A 48 -15.28 1.93 -8.30
C ARG A 48 -13.76 1.81 -8.18
N VAL A 49 -13.14 0.86 -8.87
CA VAL A 49 -11.69 0.59 -8.79
C VAL A 49 -10.84 1.85 -8.97
N ASN A 50 -11.12 2.66 -10.00
CA ASN A 50 -10.35 3.88 -10.25
C ASN A 50 -10.56 4.96 -9.18
N THR A 51 -11.82 5.16 -8.75
CA THR A 51 -12.13 6.14 -7.70
C THR A 51 -11.45 5.75 -6.38
N LYS A 52 -11.51 4.46 -6.03
CA LYS A 52 -10.92 3.94 -4.80
C LYS A 52 -9.39 3.95 -4.83
N GLU A 53 -8.79 3.81 -6.01
CA GLU A 53 -7.35 3.98 -6.19
C GLU A 53 -6.88 5.41 -5.87
N ILE A 54 -7.64 6.43 -6.29
CA ILE A 54 -7.35 7.84 -5.98
C ILE A 54 -7.58 8.13 -4.50
N GLU A 55 -8.75 7.75 -3.96
CA GLU A 55 -9.07 7.92 -2.54
C GLU A 55 -8.00 7.29 -1.64
N ASN A 56 -7.51 6.11 -1.98
CA ASN A 56 -6.46 5.41 -1.24
C ASN A 56 -5.11 6.15 -1.30
N PHE A 57 -4.77 6.73 -2.46
CA PHE A 57 -3.56 7.52 -2.61
C PHE A 57 -3.61 8.81 -1.79
N ASP A 58 -4.77 9.47 -1.74
CA ASP A 58 -4.94 10.75 -1.03
C ASP A 58 -4.98 10.56 0.49
N LYS A 59 -5.63 9.49 0.96
CA LYS A 59 -5.74 9.12 2.38
C LYS A 59 -4.38 9.12 3.10
N HIS A 60 -3.30 8.70 2.44
CA HIS A 60 -1.98 8.53 3.07
C HIS A 60 -0.98 9.67 2.81
N GLN A 61 -1.40 10.80 2.20
CA GLN A 61 -0.49 11.93 1.92
C GLN A 61 0.16 12.50 3.17
N GLU A 62 -0.63 12.73 4.22
CA GLU A 62 -0.12 13.28 5.49
C GLU A 62 0.83 12.30 6.20
N LEU A 63 0.53 11.00 6.16
CA LEU A 63 1.43 9.98 6.70
C LEU A 63 2.77 10.00 5.96
N VAL A 64 2.76 10.10 4.64
CA VAL A 64 3.99 10.17 3.84
C VAL A 64 4.80 11.42 4.14
N ARG A 65 4.15 12.56 4.34
CA ARG A 65 4.81 13.81 4.75
C ARG A 65 5.52 13.63 6.10
N GLU A 66 4.84 13.06 7.09
CA GLU A 66 5.42 12.80 8.41
C GLU A 66 6.56 11.78 8.34
N LEU A 67 6.40 10.69 7.58
CA LEU A 67 7.45 9.68 7.42
C LEU A 67 8.70 10.27 6.74
N ARG A 68 8.55 11.12 5.73
CA ARG A 68 9.69 11.82 5.10
C ARG A 68 10.45 12.68 6.11
N ARG A 69 9.72 13.39 6.98
CA ARG A 69 10.30 14.26 8.00
C ARG A 69 10.99 13.46 9.11
N LEU A 70 10.30 12.48 9.66
CA LEU A 70 10.74 11.69 10.81
C LEU A 70 11.87 10.72 10.47
N TRP A 71 11.72 9.98 9.37
CA TRP A 71 12.67 8.92 9.02
C TRP A 71 13.75 9.39 8.04
N LYS A 72 13.63 10.61 7.52
CA LYS A 72 14.56 11.20 6.55
C LYS A 72 14.75 10.31 5.30
N THR A 73 13.68 9.64 4.90
CA THR A 73 13.62 8.74 3.74
C THR A 73 12.77 9.32 2.61
N LYS A 74 13.08 8.95 1.37
CA LYS A 74 12.19 9.14 0.23
C LYS A 74 11.01 8.19 0.34
N THR A 75 9.86 8.71 0.77
CA THR A 75 8.64 7.91 0.99
C THR A 75 7.68 8.02 -0.19
N SER A 76 7.17 6.90 -0.70
CA SER A 76 6.14 6.83 -1.74
C SER A 76 4.94 5.97 -1.33
N ILE A 77 3.77 6.26 -1.92
CA ILE A 77 2.54 5.48 -1.74
C ILE A 77 2.40 4.54 -2.93
N ILE A 78 2.14 3.27 -2.65
CA ILE A 78 1.82 2.25 -3.65
C ILE A 78 0.44 1.70 -3.30
N PRO A 79 -0.64 2.30 -3.86
CA PRO A 79 -1.97 1.76 -3.66
C PRO A 79 -2.09 0.45 -4.47
N VAL A 80 -2.59 -0.59 -3.83
CA VAL A 80 -2.92 -1.87 -4.46
C VAL A 80 -4.43 -1.97 -4.42
N VAL A 81 -5.10 -1.86 -5.58
CA VAL A 81 -6.56 -1.89 -5.66
C VAL A 81 -6.99 -2.98 -6.63
N THR A 82 -7.89 -3.84 -6.20
CA THR A 82 -8.41 -4.96 -7.01
C THR A 82 -9.92 -5.07 -6.80
N GLY A 83 -10.69 -5.01 -7.87
CA GLY A 83 -12.14 -5.19 -7.85
C GLY A 83 -12.52 -6.58 -7.35
N GLU A 84 -13.70 -6.69 -6.77
CA GLU A 84 -14.27 -7.95 -6.27
C GLU A 84 -14.26 -9.07 -7.34
N LEU A 85 -14.58 -8.74 -8.60
CA LEU A 85 -14.55 -9.67 -9.74
C LEU A 85 -13.20 -9.72 -10.45
N GLY A 86 -12.15 -9.15 -9.86
CA GLY A 86 -10.79 -9.15 -10.40
C GLY A 86 -10.48 -8.00 -11.34
N THR A 87 -11.33 -6.97 -11.45
CA THR A 87 -10.97 -5.77 -12.23
C THR A 87 -9.79 -5.05 -11.59
N THR A 88 -8.72 -4.83 -12.33
CA THR A 88 -7.54 -4.12 -11.82
C THR A 88 -7.36 -2.78 -12.55
N PRO A 89 -6.86 -1.73 -11.85
CA PRO A 89 -6.51 -0.49 -12.52
C PRO A 89 -5.38 -0.73 -13.53
N ARG A 90 -5.41 0.00 -14.65
CA ARG A 90 -4.37 -0.08 -15.70
C ARG A 90 -2.95 0.14 -15.16
N MET A 91 -2.80 0.90 -14.08
CA MET A 91 -1.50 1.24 -13.49
C MET A 91 -1.00 0.21 -12.47
N LEU A 92 -1.82 -0.76 -12.06
CA LEU A 92 -1.46 -1.75 -11.04
C LEU A 92 -0.17 -2.53 -11.38
N PRO A 93 0.03 -3.05 -12.61
CA PRO A 93 1.28 -3.76 -12.94
C PRO A 93 2.54 -2.91 -12.76
N LYS A 94 2.46 -1.61 -13.09
CA LYS A 94 3.56 -0.66 -12.91
C LYS A 94 3.84 -0.40 -11.43
N ARG A 95 2.78 -0.31 -10.61
CA ARG A 95 2.87 -0.11 -9.16
C ARG A 95 3.44 -1.33 -8.44
N LEU A 96 3.05 -2.53 -8.85
CA LEU A 96 3.61 -3.79 -8.34
C LEU A 96 5.11 -3.89 -8.63
N LYS A 97 5.56 -3.59 -9.85
CA LYS A 97 7.00 -3.50 -10.16
C LYS A 97 7.73 -2.49 -9.26
N ALA A 98 7.08 -1.37 -8.92
CA ALA A 98 7.66 -0.36 -8.04
C ALA A 98 7.83 -0.84 -6.58
N THR A 99 7.14 -1.89 -6.14
CA THR A 99 7.37 -2.49 -4.81
C THR A 99 8.76 -3.13 -4.72
N GLY A 100 9.33 -3.58 -5.85
CA GLY A 100 10.59 -4.32 -5.89
C GLY A 100 10.42 -5.80 -5.52
N ILE A 101 9.18 -6.27 -5.40
CA ILE A 101 8.83 -7.68 -5.25
C ILE A 101 8.49 -8.19 -6.65
N GLU A 102 9.24 -9.17 -7.17
CA GLU A 102 8.82 -9.92 -8.35
C GLU A 102 7.52 -10.66 -7.99
N THR A 103 6.40 -10.18 -8.50
CA THR A 103 5.10 -10.85 -8.34
C THR A 103 4.47 -11.02 -9.71
N CYS A 104 4.18 -12.27 -10.07
CA CYS A 104 3.21 -12.56 -11.10
C CYS A 104 1.84 -12.13 -10.55
N ILE A 105 1.11 -11.32 -11.32
CA ILE A 105 -0.25 -10.86 -10.96
C ILE A 105 -1.17 -12.06 -10.66
N VAL A 106 -0.89 -13.21 -11.30
CA VAL A 106 -1.58 -14.50 -11.13
C VAL A 106 -1.49 -15.05 -9.70
N ASP A 107 -0.42 -14.75 -8.95
CA ASP A 107 -0.20 -15.30 -7.60
C ASP A 107 -0.78 -14.44 -6.47
N GLN A 108 -1.23 -13.21 -6.78
CA GLN A 108 -1.76 -12.28 -5.77
C GLN A 108 -3.24 -12.51 -5.45
N GLN A 109 -3.97 -13.27 -6.29
CA GLN A 109 -5.35 -13.64 -5.99
C GLN A 109 -5.41 -14.99 -5.27
N LYS A 110 -5.06 -14.98 -3.98
CA LYS A 110 -5.61 -15.93 -2.98
C LYS A 110 -6.61 -15.24 -2.05
N CYS A 111 -7.42 -14.32 -2.60
CA CYS A 111 -8.66 -13.96 -1.91
C CYS A 111 -9.67 -15.07 -2.20
N THR A 112 -9.74 -16.05 -1.28
CA THR A 112 -10.81 -17.04 -1.26
C THR A 112 -12.14 -16.31 -1.21
N VAL A 113 -12.92 -16.51 -2.25
CA VAL A 113 -14.34 -16.21 -2.30
C VAL A 113 -15.03 -17.08 -1.25
N LEU A 114 -15.35 -16.51 -0.08
CA LEU A 114 -16.32 -17.09 0.86
C LEU A 114 -17.70 -16.51 0.54
N TYR A 115 -18.29 -16.94 -0.58
CA TYR A 115 -19.74 -17.07 -0.66
C TYR A 115 -20.05 -18.55 -0.82
N SER A 116 -20.66 -19.15 0.18
CA SER A 116 -21.42 -20.39 0.03
C SER A 116 -22.87 -20.02 0.32
N THR A 117 -23.72 -20.13 -0.70
CA THR A 117 -25.17 -20.24 -0.51
C THR A 117 -25.52 -21.68 -0.20
#